data_AF-A0A5C1Y628-F1
#
_entry.id   AF-A0A5C1Y628-F1
#
_cell.length_a   1.000
_cell.length_b   1.000
_cell.length_c   1.000
_cell.angle_alpha   90.00
_cell.angle_beta   90.00
_cell.angle_gamma   90.00
#
_symmetry.space_group_name_H-M   'P 1'
#
loop_
_entity.id
_entity.type
_entity.pdbx_description
1 polymer ?
#
loop_
_entity_poly.entity_id
_entity_poly.type
_entity_poly.pdbx_seq_one_letter_code
_entity_poly.pdbx_strand_id
1 'polypeptide(L)'
;MLELIIRIAAALGAWLLLTAAIYQASLELRDEQLDRARLSEAVDAVPSVRPLSPWWWLLPPVAYLLRRSRVKRQREAIMKVLDADQLRQFVEFTDKAQGWLLVAAGAVLIAIKETWELSELLEWPLWLLILVTLVAVLVALGHTVARTIGSYRVLHPDAPRPSRGARPARP
;
A
#
# COMPACT_ATOMS: atom_id res chain seq x y z
N MET A 1 -20.42 -11.82 -28.68
CA MET A 1 -20.43 -12.86 -27.63
C MET A 1 -19.01 -13.19 -27.17
N LEU A 2 -18.17 -13.79 -28.01
CA LEU A 2 -16.79 -14.15 -27.63
C LEU A 2 -15.92 -12.94 -27.21
N GLU A 3 -15.97 -11.85 -27.97
CA GLU A 3 -15.21 -10.63 -27.65
C GLU A 3 -15.57 -10.05 -26.27
N LEU A 4 -16.86 -9.95 -25.96
CA LEU A 4 -17.33 -9.48 -24.66
C LEU A 4 -16.78 -10.35 -23.51
N ILE A 5 -16.82 -11.68 -23.67
CA ILE A 5 -16.30 -12.62 -22.67
C ILE A 5 -14.80 -12.41 -22.46
N ILE A 6 -14.03 -12.24 -23.55
CA ILE A 6 -12.59 -12.01 -23.49
C ILE A 6 -12.28 -10.70 -22.75
N ARG A 7 -12.99 -9.61 -23.07
CA ARG A 7 -12.78 -8.29 -22.42
C ARG A 7 -13.15 -8.32 -20.94
N ILE A 8 -14.24 -8.99 -20.57
CA ILE A 8 -14.61 -9.21 -19.16
C ILE A 8 -13.53 -10.02 -18.45
N ALA A 9 -13.09 -11.13 -19.04
CA ALA A 9 -12.06 -11.98 -18.46
C ALA A 9 -10.72 -11.24 -18.30
N ALA A 10 -10.33 -10.41 -19.27
CA ALA A 10 -9.13 -9.59 -19.21
C ALA A 10 -9.20 -8.55 -18.09
N ALA A 11 -10.30 -7.79 -17.99
CA ALA A 11 -10.51 -6.82 -16.93
C ALA A 11 -10.50 -7.48 -15.54
N LEU A 12 -11.24 -8.58 -15.36
CA LEU A 12 -11.25 -9.34 -14.11
C LEU A 12 -9.86 -9.90 -13.76
N GLY A 13 -9.18 -10.49 -14.74
CA GLY A 13 -7.82 -11.03 -14.57
C GLY A 13 -6.83 -9.96 -14.11
N ALA A 14 -6.92 -8.76 -14.67
CA ALA A 14 -6.05 -7.65 -14.28
C ALA A 14 -6.30 -7.18 -12.83
N TRP A 15 -7.57 -7.10 -12.39
CA TRP A 15 -7.90 -6.79 -10.99
C TRP A 15 -7.46 -7.90 -10.02
N LEU A 16 -7.48 -9.16 -10.47
CA LEU A 16 -6.93 -10.29 -9.70
C LEU A 16 -5.41 -10.19 -9.55
N LEU A 17 -4.67 -9.75 -10.59
CA LEU A 17 -3.22 -9.52 -10.49
C LEU A 17 -2.90 -8.47 -9.42
N LEU A 18 -3.67 -7.38 -9.36
CA LEU A 18 -3.49 -6.37 -8.31
C LEU A 18 -3.73 -6.97 -6.93
N THR A 19 -4.84 -7.69 -6.77
CA THR A 19 -5.20 -8.33 -5.50
C THR A 19 -4.12 -9.31 -5.04
N ALA A 20 -3.62 -10.13 -5.97
CA ALA A 20 -2.54 -11.08 -5.71
C ALA A 20 -1.24 -10.38 -5.31
N ALA A 21 -0.84 -9.32 -6.02
CA ALA A 21 0.36 -8.55 -5.69
C ALA A 21 0.28 -7.93 -4.29
N ILE A 22 -0.86 -7.32 -3.93
CA ILE A 22 -1.05 -6.74 -2.60
C ILE A 22 -1.06 -7.83 -1.52
N TYR A 23 -1.72 -8.97 -1.79
CA TYR A 23 -1.77 -10.07 -0.85
C TYR A 23 -0.38 -10.68 -0.62
N GLN A 24 0.37 -10.95 -1.69
CA GLN A 24 1.72 -11.52 -1.62
C GLN A 24 2.69 -10.56 -0.91
N ALA A 25 2.61 -9.26 -1.21
CA ALA A 25 3.34 -8.24 -0.46
C ALA A 25 3.05 -8.31 1.04
N SER A 26 1.77 -8.49 1.41
CA SER A 26 1.38 -8.55 2.82
C SER A 26 1.89 -9.80 3.55
N LEU A 27 2.10 -10.90 2.83
CA LEU A 27 2.68 -12.13 3.38
C LEU A 27 4.20 -11.96 3.56
N GLU A 28 4.91 -11.57 2.50
CA GLU A 28 6.37 -11.44 2.56
C GLU A 28 6.84 -10.36 3.55
N LEU A 29 6.09 -9.25 3.68
CA LEU A 29 6.38 -8.19 4.65
C LEU A 29 5.97 -8.56 6.09
N ARG A 30 5.23 -9.65 6.30
CA ARG A 30 4.98 -10.22 7.63
C ARG A 30 6.00 -11.25 8.03
N ASP A 31 6.46 -12.05 7.08
CA ASP A 31 7.51 -13.04 7.30
C ASP A 31 8.84 -12.36 7.64
N GLU A 32 9.05 -11.14 7.17
CA GLU A 32 10.02 -10.22 7.75
C GLU A 32 9.69 -9.99 9.23
N GLN A 33 10.38 -10.74 10.11
CA GLN A 33 10.38 -10.58 11.57
C GLN A 33 11.07 -9.27 11.96
N LEU A 34 10.64 -8.16 11.38
CA LEU A 34 10.97 -6.85 11.90
C LEU A 34 10.51 -6.82 13.35
N ASP A 35 11.45 -6.56 14.25
CA ASP A 35 11.13 -6.17 15.61
C ASP A 35 10.51 -4.77 15.55
N ARG A 36 9.24 -4.71 15.13
CA ARG A 36 8.53 -3.47 14.80
C ARG A 36 8.50 -2.52 15.99
N ALA A 37 8.49 -3.06 17.21
CA ALA A 37 8.55 -2.27 18.44
C ALA A 37 9.92 -1.57 18.55
N ARG A 38 11.03 -2.32 18.51
CA ARG A 38 12.37 -1.73 18.59
C ARG A 38 12.71 -0.84 17.40
N LEU A 39 12.25 -1.20 16.20
CA LEU A 39 12.45 -0.39 15.01
C LEU A 39 11.62 0.92 15.07
N SER A 40 10.38 0.87 15.57
CA SER A 40 9.57 2.07 15.80
C SER A 40 10.23 2.98 16.82
N GLU A 41 10.69 2.44 17.95
CA GLU A 41 11.40 3.22 18.98
C GLU A 41 12.65 3.91 18.43
N ALA A 42 13.46 3.19 17.63
CA ALA A 42 14.65 3.76 16.98
C ALA A 42 14.31 4.83 15.93
N VAL A 43 13.22 4.66 15.18
CA VAL A 43 12.75 5.63 14.18
C VAL A 43 12.12 6.85 14.83
N ASP A 44 11.35 6.67 15.92
CA ASP A 44 10.72 7.74 16.68
C ASP A 44 11.75 8.63 17.41
N ALA A 45 12.93 8.08 17.70
CA ALA A 45 14.07 8.85 18.20
C ALA A 45 14.66 9.81 17.13
N VAL A 46 14.37 9.62 15.85
CA VAL A 46 14.82 10.51 14.76
C VAL A 46 13.85 11.70 14.64
N PRO A 47 14.33 12.96 14.68
CA PRO A 47 13.47 14.13 14.52
C PRO A 47 12.65 14.06 13.22
N SER A 48 11.33 14.16 13.34
CA SER A 48 10.44 14.12 12.18
C SER A 48 10.72 15.30 11.24
N VAL A 49 10.80 15.02 9.94
CA VAL A 49 10.98 16.07 8.95
C VAL A 49 9.68 16.86 8.83
N ARG A 50 9.72 18.17 9.10
CA ARG A 50 8.56 19.05 8.89
C ARG A 50 8.00 18.87 7.48
N PRO A 51 6.67 18.77 7.30
CA PRO A 51 6.06 18.68 5.98
C PRO A 51 6.47 19.89 5.12
N LEU A 52 6.58 19.66 3.80
CA LEU A 52 6.81 20.74 2.86
C LEU A 52 5.59 21.66 2.86
N SER A 53 5.84 22.98 2.85
CA SER A 53 4.76 23.95 2.69
C SER A 53 4.06 23.71 1.35
N PRO A 54 2.71 23.67 1.31
CA PRO A 54 1.94 23.47 0.08
C PRO A 54 2.30 24.46 -1.04
N TRP A 55 2.76 25.67 -0.68
CA TRP A 55 3.19 26.70 -1.62
C TRP A 55 4.32 26.28 -2.56
N TRP A 56 5.16 25.32 -2.16
CA TRP A 56 6.21 24.80 -3.05
C TRP A 56 5.64 24.03 -4.24
N TRP A 57 4.41 23.50 -4.16
CA TRP A 57 3.76 22.84 -5.29
C TRP A 57 3.39 23.77 -6.44
N LEU A 58 3.42 25.09 -6.22
CA LEU A 58 3.31 26.07 -7.30
C LEU A 58 4.49 25.97 -8.29
N LEU A 59 5.62 25.39 -7.86
CA LEU A 59 6.79 25.07 -8.68
C LEU A 59 7.12 23.57 -8.53
N PRO A 60 6.43 22.68 -9.28
CA PRO A 60 6.56 21.23 -9.12
C PRO A 60 8.01 20.69 -9.18
N PRO A 61 8.89 21.17 -10.08
CA PRO A 61 10.29 20.71 -10.10
C PRO A 61 11.03 21.02 -8.79
N VAL A 62 10.79 22.20 -8.21
CA VAL A 62 11.44 22.62 -6.96
C VAL A 62 10.89 21.83 -5.77
N ALA A 63 9.58 21.65 -5.70
CA ALA A 63 8.95 20.78 -4.69
C ALA A 63 9.53 19.36 -4.74
N TYR A 64 9.72 18.80 -5.93
CA TYR A 64 10.31 17.48 -6.11
C TYR A 64 11.76 17.41 -5.59
N LEU A 65 12.61 18.37 -5.93
CA LEU A 65 14.01 18.41 -5.45
C LEU A 65 14.09 18.59 -3.93
N LEU A 66 13.25 19.45 -3.35
CA LEU A 66 13.16 19.65 -1.91
C LEU A 66 12.67 18.39 -1.20
N ARG A 67 11.68 17.70 -1.76
CA ARG A 67 11.18 16.42 -1.21
C ARG A 67 12.25 15.35 -1.28
N ARG A 68 12.92 15.21 -2.44
CA ARG A 68 13.98 14.23 -2.65
C ARG A 68 15.14 14.43 -1.67
N SER A 69 15.59 15.66 -1.47
CA SER A 69 16.67 15.97 -0.52
C SER A 69 16.28 15.71 0.93
N ARG A 70 15.03 16.04 1.32
CA ARG A 70 14.50 15.75 2.66
C ARG A 70 14.39 14.26 2.95
N VAL A 71 13.82 13.48 2.01
CA VAL A 71 13.72 12.03 2.13
C VAL A 71 15.11 11.39 2.26
N LYS A 72 16.09 11.86 1.49
CA LYS A 72 17.47 11.39 1.59
C LYS A 72 18.07 11.65 2.98
N ARG A 73 17.94 12.87 3.51
CA ARG A 73 18.45 13.21 4.86
C ARG A 73 17.78 12.41 5.96
N GLN A 74 16.47 12.17 5.84
CA GLN A 74 15.73 11.36 6.80
C GLN A 74 16.18 9.90 6.77
N ARG A 75 16.37 9.33 5.57
CA ARG A 75 16.91 7.98 5.41
C ARG A 75 18.31 7.86 6.01
N GLU A 76 19.18 8.82 5.75
CA GLU A 76 20.53 8.87 6.34
C GLU A 76 20.50 9.01 7.87
N ALA A 77 19.57 9.77 8.43
CA ALA A 77 19.41 9.90 9.88
C ALA A 77 18.93 8.60 10.52
N ILE A 78 17.95 7.92 9.93
CA ILE A 78 17.48 6.60 10.38
C ILE A 78 18.62 5.57 10.32
N MET A 79 19.35 5.51 9.20
CA MET A 79 20.47 4.58 9.02
C MET A 79 21.59 4.74 10.06
N LYS A 80 21.74 5.93 10.66
CA LYS A 80 22.76 6.19 11.69
C LYS A 80 22.36 5.74 13.09
N VAL A 81 21.07 5.54 13.33
CA VAL A 81 20.53 5.16 14.66
C VAL A 81 20.28 3.65 14.74
N LEU A 82 20.13 2.98 13.61
CA LEU A 82 19.95 1.54 13.53
C LEU A 82 21.29 0.80 13.71
N ASP A 83 21.26 -0.29 14.49
CA ASP A 83 22.37 -1.25 14.53
C ASP A 83 22.47 -2.05 13.21
N ALA A 84 23.58 -2.74 12.98
CA ALA A 84 23.86 -3.46 11.74
C ALA A 84 22.75 -4.47 11.37
N ASP A 85 22.23 -5.22 12.34
CA ASP A 85 21.15 -6.18 12.13
C ASP A 85 19.81 -5.49 11.82
N GLN A 86 19.50 -4.38 12.49
CA GLN A 86 18.29 -3.61 12.24
C GLN A 86 18.32 -2.91 10.88
N LEU A 87 19.48 -2.39 10.49
CA LEU A 87 19.70 -1.78 9.18
C LEU A 87 19.49 -2.81 8.07
N ARG A 88 20.01 -4.03 8.24
CA ARG A 88 19.82 -5.13 7.30
C ARG A 88 18.34 -5.47 7.15
N GLN A 89 17.62 -5.70 8.25
CA GLN A 89 16.18 -5.99 8.22
C GLN A 89 15.38 -4.84 7.58
N PHE A 90 15.73 -3.59 7.87
CA PHE A 90 15.08 -2.42 7.29
C PHE A 90 15.28 -2.34 5.77
N VAL A 91 16.49 -2.64 5.28
CA VAL A 91 16.80 -2.66 3.86
C VAL A 91 16.07 -3.81 3.17
N GLU A 92 16.14 -5.03 3.70
CA GLU A 92 15.45 -6.21 3.14
C GLU A 92 13.93 -5.99 3.07
N PHE A 93 13.32 -5.43 4.12
CA PHE A 93 11.91 -5.04 4.11
C PHE A 93 11.61 -3.98 3.05
N THR A 94 12.43 -2.93 2.95
CA THR A 94 12.23 -1.83 2.00
C THR A 94 12.32 -2.34 0.56
N ASP A 95 13.29 -3.19 0.26
CA ASP A 95 13.51 -3.74 -1.07
C ASP A 95 12.33 -4.64 -1.49
N LYS A 96 11.85 -5.51 -0.60
CA LYS A 96 10.63 -6.31 -0.82
C LYS A 96 9.41 -5.42 -1.05
N ALA A 97 9.21 -4.42 -0.20
CA ALA A 97 8.07 -3.50 -0.30
C ALA A 97 8.10 -2.73 -1.64
N GLN A 98 9.27 -2.26 -2.07
CA GLN A 98 9.44 -1.57 -3.35
C GLN A 98 9.21 -2.49 -4.54
N GLY A 99 9.71 -3.74 -4.49
CA GLY A 99 9.47 -4.74 -5.52
C GLY A 99 7.97 -4.96 -5.74
N TRP A 100 7.23 -5.22 -4.66
CA TRP A 100 5.79 -5.42 -4.73
C TRP A 100 5.01 -4.16 -5.10
N LEU A 101 5.46 -2.97 -4.69
CA LEU A 101 4.85 -1.71 -5.10
C LEU A 101 4.90 -1.53 -6.63
N LEU A 102 6.03 -1.86 -7.27
CA LEU A 102 6.18 -1.79 -8.72
C LEU A 102 5.26 -2.78 -9.42
N VAL A 103 5.18 -4.02 -8.93
CA VAL A 103 4.27 -5.04 -9.47
C VAL A 103 2.81 -4.61 -9.35
N ALA A 104 2.41 -4.12 -8.17
CA ALA A 104 1.04 -3.63 -7.94
C ALA A 104 0.73 -2.41 -8.83
N ALA A 105 1.68 -1.49 -9.01
CA ALA A 105 1.52 -0.36 -9.90
C ALA A 105 1.30 -0.81 -11.36
N GLY A 106 2.09 -1.78 -11.83
CA GLY A 106 1.90 -2.40 -13.15
C GLY A 106 0.52 -3.04 -13.30
N ALA A 107 0.08 -3.80 -12.30
CA ALA A 107 -1.24 -4.42 -12.29
C ALA A 107 -2.39 -3.40 -12.32
N VAL A 108 -2.28 -2.28 -11.59
CA VAL A 108 -3.25 -1.17 -11.65
C VAL A 108 -3.33 -0.59 -13.06
N LEU A 109 -2.20 -0.34 -13.72
CA LEU A 109 -2.19 0.21 -15.08
C LEU A 109 -2.87 -0.72 -16.07
N ILE A 110 -2.58 -2.03 -16.00
CA ILE A 110 -3.26 -3.03 -16.84
C ILE A 110 -4.76 -3.04 -16.51
N ALA A 111 -5.14 -3.06 -15.24
CA ALA A 111 -6.53 -3.12 -14.84
C ALA A 111 -7.34 -1.90 -15.30
N ILE A 112 -6.78 -0.69 -15.20
CA ILE A 112 -7.41 0.53 -15.72
C ILE A 112 -7.58 0.44 -17.24
N LYS A 113 -6.54 0.02 -17.98
CA LYS A 113 -6.60 -0.14 -19.44
C LYS A 113 -7.67 -1.14 -19.86
N GLU A 114 -7.69 -2.33 -19.26
CA GLU A 114 -8.68 -3.37 -19.61
C GLU A 114 -10.10 -2.95 -19.22
N THR A 115 -10.26 -2.25 -18.10
CA THR A 115 -11.57 -1.70 -17.69
C THR A 115 -12.02 -0.58 -18.62
N TRP A 116 -11.10 0.26 -19.11
CA TRP A 116 -11.38 1.29 -20.12
C TRP A 116 -11.89 0.64 -21.42
N GLU A 117 -11.19 -0.36 -21.94
CA GLU A 117 -11.60 -1.05 -23.17
C GLU A 117 -12.95 -1.77 -23.02
N LEU A 118 -13.22 -2.37 -21.86
CA LEU A 118 -14.54 -2.93 -21.57
C LEU A 118 -15.64 -1.86 -21.51
N SER A 119 -15.30 -0.69 -20.96
CA SER A 119 -16.20 0.45 -20.87
C SER A 119 -16.54 1.05 -22.24
N GLU A 120 -15.57 1.09 -23.17
CA GLU A 120 -15.79 1.51 -24.56
C GLU A 120 -16.71 0.53 -25.28
N LEU A 121 -16.48 -0.78 -25.14
CA LEU A 121 -17.31 -1.81 -25.77
C LEU A 121 -18.78 -1.75 -25.31
N LEU A 122 -18.99 -1.40 -24.04
CA LEU A 122 -20.32 -1.33 -23.43
C LEU A 122 -20.90 0.09 -23.42
N GLU A 123 -20.21 1.06 -24.05
CA GLU A 123 -20.58 2.48 -24.12
C GLU A 123 -20.89 3.09 -22.74
N TRP A 124 -20.09 2.75 -21.73
CA TRP A 124 -20.29 3.25 -20.37
C TRP A 124 -19.95 4.74 -20.25
N PRO A 125 -20.74 5.51 -19.46
CA PRO A 125 -20.35 6.86 -19.11
C PRO A 125 -19.13 6.86 -18.16
N LEU A 126 -18.29 7.90 -18.26
CA LEU A 126 -17.03 8.00 -17.51
C LEU A 126 -17.18 7.82 -15.99
N TRP A 127 -18.28 8.28 -15.39
CA TRP A 127 -18.50 8.14 -13.95
C TRP A 127 -18.62 6.68 -13.52
N LEU A 128 -19.17 5.81 -14.38
CA LEU A 128 -19.32 4.38 -14.09
C LEU A 128 -17.97 3.69 -14.12
N LEU A 129 -17.10 4.04 -15.06
CA LEU A 129 -15.70 3.58 -15.08
C LEU A 129 -14.98 3.95 -13.78
N ILE A 130 -15.09 5.21 -13.34
CA ILE A 130 -14.47 5.66 -12.09
C ILE A 130 -15.03 4.88 -10.90
N LEU A 131 -16.35 4.71 -10.83
CA LEU A 131 -17.00 3.96 -9.75
C LEU A 131 -16.53 2.50 -9.71
N VAL A 132 -16.56 1.78 -10.82
CA VAL A 132 -16.11 0.39 -10.91
C VAL A 132 -14.64 0.25 -10.52
N THR A 133 -13.79 1.16 -11.01
CA THR A 133 -12.36 1.20 -10.66
C THR A 133 -12.16 1.38 -9.15
N LEU A 134 -12.85 2.34 -8.54
CA LEU A 134 -12.77 2.59 -7.09
C LEU A 134 -13.27 1.39 -6.28
N VAL A 135 -14.41 0.81 -6.66
CA VAL A 135 -14.96 -0.39 -6.01
C VAL A 135 -13.98 -1.57 -6.13
N ALA A 136 -13.39 -1.80 -7.30
CA ALA A 136 -12.43 -2.88 -7.51
C ALA A 136 -11.18 -2.73 -6.63
N VAL A 137 -10.63 -1.50 -6.51
CA VAL A 137 -9.53 -1.21 -5.59
C VAL A 137 -9.92 -1.48 -4.13
N LEU A 138 -11.10 -1.04 -3.70
CA LEU A 138 -11.60 -1.29 -2.34
C LEU A 138 -11.80 -2.78 -2.07
N VAL A 139 -12.29 -3.54 -3.05
CA VAL A 139 -12.45 -5.00 -2.95
C VAL A 139 -11.09 -5.69 -2.83
N ALA A 140 -10.10 -5.31 -3.65
CA ALA A 140 -8.75 -5.86 -3.59
C ALA A 140 -8.11 -5.65 -2.21
N LEU A 141 -8.17 -4.40 -1.70
CA LEU A 141 -7.65 -4.06 -0.38
C LEU A 141 -8.42 -4.75 0.74
N GLY A 142 -9.75 -4.75 0.66
CA GLY A 142 -10.64 -5.38 1.62
C GLY A 142 -10.38 -6.89 1.73
N HIS A 143 -10.18 -7.57 0.59
CA HIS A 143 -9.80 -8.98 0.57
C HIS A 143 -8.49 -9.22 1.32
N THR A 144 -7.44 -8.44 1.05
CA THR A 144 -6.15 -8.59 1.74
C THR A 144 -6.30 -8.39 3.25
N VAL A 145 -7.03 -7.36 3.67
CA VAL A 145 -7.28 -7.08 5.10
C VAL A 145 -8.08 -8.23 5.75
N ALA A 146 -9.13 -8.70 5.11
CA ALA A 146 -9.96 -9.79 5.63
C ALA A 146 -9.15 -11.08 5.81
N ARG A 147 -8.34 -11.45 4.80
CA ARG A 147 -7.46 -12.64 4.88
C ARG A 147 -6.42 -12.50 5.97
N THR A 148 -5.81 -11.33 6.07
CA THR A 148 -4.84 -10.98 7.10
C THR A 148 -5.38 -11.19 8.51
N ILE A 149 -6.55 -10.61 8.80
CA ILE A 149 -7.18 -10.68 10.11
C ILE A 149 -7.63 -12.12 10.39
N GLY A 150 -8.14 -12.82 9.38
CA GLY A 150 -8.51 -14.23 9.47
C GLY A 150 -7.33 -15.10 9.90
N SER A 151 -6.20 -15.01 9.19
CA SER A 151 -4.99 -15.78 9.52
C SER A 151 -4.46 -15.45 10.91
N TYR A 152 -4.47 -14.17 11.30
CA TYR A 152 -4.05 -13.76 12.64
C TYR A 152 -4.92 -14.38 13.75
N ARG A 153 -6.25 -14.38 13.56
CA ARG A 153 -7.22 -14.95 14.53
C ARG A 153 -7.08 -16.46 14.69
N VAL A 154 -6.77 -17.19 13.60
CA VAL A 154 -6.54 -18.64 13.66
C VAL A 154 -5.29 -18.96 14.46
N LEU A 155 -4.23 -18.16 14.31
CA LEU A 155 -2.97 -18.36 15.02
C LEU A 155 -3.02 -17.87 16.48
N HIS A 156 -3.92 -16.93 16.81
CA HIS A 156 -4.04 -16.34 18.14
C HIS A 156 -5.51 -16.35 18.61
N PRO A 157 -6.08 -17.53 18.88
CA PRO A 157 -7.50 -17.66 19.26
C PRO A 157 -7.84 -16.93 20.56
N ASP A 158 -6.87 -16.80 21.47
CA ASP A 158 -7.02 -16.17 22.79
C ASP A 158 -6.65 -14.68 22.82
N ALA A 159 -6.33 -14.07 21.67
CA ALA A 159 -5.98 -12.66 21.62
C ALA A 159 -7.18 -11.78 22.06
N PRO A 160 -7.00 -10.86 23.02
CA PRO A 160 -8.08 -10.01 23.51
C PRO A 160 -8.65 -9.19 22.35
N ARG A 161 -9.99 -9.16 22.23
CA ARG A 161 -10.67 -8.31 21.24
C ARG A 161 -10.18 -6.88 21.43
N PRO A 162 -9.80 -6.15 20.36
CA PRO A 162 -9.46 -4.73 20.49
C PRO A 162 -10.68 -4.04 21.09
N SER A 163 -10.55 -3.62 22.35
CA SER A 163 -11.59 -2.86 23.04
C SER A 163 -11.78 -1.59 22.23
N ARG A 164 -12.99 -1.38 21.71
CA ARG A 164 -13.41 -0.05 21.24
C ARG A 164 -13.05 0.90 22.38
N GLY A 165 -12.09 1.80 22.14
CA GLY A 165 -11.58 2.73 23.15
C GLY A 165 -12.76 3.31 23.91
N ALA A 166 -12.74 3.16 25.24
CA ALA A 166 -13.76 3.72 26.11
C ALA A 166 -13.92 5.20 25.74
N ARG A 167 -15.14 5.59 25.36
CA ARG A 167 -15.46 7.01 25.20
C ARG A 167 -15.05 7.70 26.50
N PRO A 168 -14.22 8.76 26.47
CA PRO A 168 -13.98 9.54 27.67
C PRO A 168 -15.34 10.05 28.17
N ALA A 169 -15.63 9.80 29.44
CA ALA A 169 -16.80 10.35 30.10
C ALA A 169 -16.77 11.87 29.91
N ARG A 170 -17.84 12.43 29.36
CA ARG A 170 -18.00 13.89 29.29
C ARG A 170 -18.22 14.42 30.72
N PRO A 171 -17.70 15.62 31.02
CA PRO A 171 -17.77 16.23 32.35
C PRO A 171 -19.20 16.48 32.81
#